data_AF-A0A432UR85-F1
#
_entry.id   AF-A0A432UR85-F1
#
_cell.length_a   1.000
_cell.length_b   1.000
_cell.length_c   1.000
_cell.angle_alpha   90.00
_cell.angle_beta   90.00
_cell.angle_gamma   90.00
#
_symmetry.space_group_name_H-M   'P 1'
#
loop_
_entity.id
_entity.type
_entity.pdbx_description
1 polymer ?
#
loop_
_entity_poly.entity_id
_entity_poly.type
_entity_poly.pdbx_seq_one_letter_code
_entity_poly.pdbx_strand_id
1 'polypeptide(L)' 'SVSVLAAPVNVNKASAEEIASSLNGVGQVKAEAIVTYRKAHGHFKSVESLSQVKGIGDKTIAKNKKDILLSDKK' A
#
# COMPACT_ATOMS: atom_id res chain seq x y z
N SER A 1 -22.24 -5.42 -9.08
CA SER A 1 -20.96 -4.68 -9.19
C SER A 1 -19.86 -5.59 -8.67
N VAL A 2 -18.90 -5.95 -9.51
CA VAL A 2 -17.91 -6.99 -9.19
C VAL A 2 -16.97 -6.45 -8.11
N SER A 3 -17.13 -6.91 -6.87
CA SER A 3 -16.13 -6.75 -5.83
C SER A 3 -14.91 -7.57 -6.26
N VAL A 4 -13.96 -6.94 -6.94
CA VAL A 4 -12.63 -7.51 -7.11
C VAL A 4 -12.05 -7.58 -5.70
N LEU A 5 -12.10 -8.78 -5.10
CA LEU A 5 -11.27 -9.11 -3.96
C LEU A 5 -9.84 -9.12 -4.49
N ALA A 6 -9.24 -7.93 -4.63
CA ALA A 6 -7.86 -7.82 -5.02
C ALA A 6 -7.03 -8.48 -3.92
N ALA A 7 -6.13 -9.37 -4.32
CA ALA A 7 -5.31 -10.09 -3.36
C ALA A 7 -4.46 -9.10 -2.54
N PRO A 8 -4.18 -9.41 -1.26
CA PRO A 8 -3.31 -8.57 -0.45
C PRO A 8 -1.97 -8.32 -1.14
N VAL A 9 -1.50 -7.08 -1.08
CA VAL A 9 -0.34 -6.60 -1.84
C VAL A 9 0.83 -6.32 -0.91
N ASN A 10 2.02 -6.79 -1.29
CA ASN A 10 3.25 -6.50 -0.56
C ASN A 10 3.75 -5.09 -0.89
N VAL A 11 3.49 -4.11 -0.02
CA VAL A 11 3.87 -2.70 -0.26
C VAL A 11 5.38 -2.46 -0.22
N ASN A 12 6.18 -3.42 0.25
CA ASN A 12 7.65 -3.32 0.19
C ASN A 12 8.22 -3.79 -1.16
N LYS A 13 7.47 -4.55 -1.96
CA LYS A 13 7.95 -5.13 -3.22
C LYS A 13 7.13 -4.74 -4.44
N ALA A 14 5.80 -4.74 -4.33
CA ALA A 14 4.88 -4.52 -5.43
C ALA A 14 5.14 -3.18 -6.16
N SER A 15 4.84 -3.15 -7.44
CA SER A 15 4.84 -1.94 -8.27
C SER A 15 3.74 -0.97 -7.83
N ALA A 16 3.83 0.29 -8.30
CA ALA A 16 2.80 1.28 -8.03
C ALA A 16 1.43 0.85 -8.61
N GLU A 17 1.43 0.22 -9.79
CA GLU A 17 0.22 -0.26 -10.47
C GLU A 17 -0.47 -1.37 -9.68
N GLU A 18 0.29 -2.33 -9.15
CA GLU A 18 -0.23 -3.40 -8.29
C GLU A 18 -0.80 -2.84 -6.98
N ILE A 19 -0.10 -1.89 -6.35
CA ILE A 19 -0.58 -1.24 -5.13
C ILE A 19 -1.88 -0.47 -5.41
N ALA A 20 -1.95 0.27 -6.52
CA ALA A 20 -3.13 1.05 -6.89
C ALA A 20 -4.33 0.17 -7.24
N SER A 21 -4.08 -1.01 -7.82
CA SER A 21 -5.12 -1.98 -8.16
C SER A 21 -5.65 -2.72 -6.92
N SER A 22 -4.80 -2.94 -5.92
CA SER A 22 -5.18 -3.69 -4.71
C SER A 22 -5.77 -2.84 -3.58
N LEU A 23 -5.42 -1.55 -3.47
CA LEU A 23 -5.78 -0.74 -2.31
C LEU A 23 -6.90 0.27 -2.61
N ASN A 24 -7.97 0.21 -1.82
CA ASN A 24 -9.10 1.12 -1.91
C ASN A 24 -8.73 2.56 -1.51
N GLY A 25 -8.95 3.52 -2.41
CA GLY A 25 -8.64 4.93 -2.17
C GLY A 25 -7.16 5.29 -2.32
N VAL A 26 -6.37 4.38 -2.89
CA VAL A 26 -4.97 4.58 -3.28
C VAL A 26 -4.91 4.50 -4.81
N GLY A 27 -5.01 5.66 -5.48
CA GLY A 27 -4.76 5.74 -6.92
C GLY A 27 -3.26 5.78 -7.24
N GLN A 28 -2.93 5.79 -8.53
CA GLN A 28 -1.56 5.77 -9.06
C GLN A 28 -0.60 6.73 -8.33
N VAL A 29 -0.97 8.00 -8.18
CA VAL A 29 -0.15 9.04 -7.52
C VAL A 29 0.23 8.66 -6.08
N LYS A 30 -0.71 8.07 -5.33
CA LYS A 30 -0.45 7.66 -3.94
C LYS A 30 0.39 6.38 -3.88
N ALA A 31 0.16 5.45 -4.81
CA ALA A 31 0.97 4.24 -4.93
C ALA A 31 2.42 4.57 -5.30
N GLU A 32 2.63 5.52 -6.21
CA GLU A 32 3.96 6.05 -6.55
C GLU A 32 4.63 6.72 -5.35
N ALA A 33 3.87 7.45 -4.52
CA ALA A 33 4.38 8.01 -3.28
C ALA A 33 4.85 6.92 -2.31
N ILE A 34 4.14 5.79 -2.20
CA ILE A 34 4.56 4.64 -1.37
C ILE A 34 5.87 4.06 -1.90
N VAL A 35 5.98 3.83 -3.20
CA VAL A 35 7.19 3.30 -3.85
C VAL A 35 8.38 4.27 -3.68
N THR A 36 8.13 5.57 -3.83
CA THR A 36 9.16 6.60 -3.65
C THR A 36 9.64 6.65 -2.21
N TYR A 37 8.71 6.61 -1.25
CA TYR A 37 9.05 6.61 0.17
C TYR A 37 9.91 5.40 0.55
N ARG A 38 9.53 4.18 0.16
CA ARG A 38 10.32 2.99 0.50
C ARG A 38 11.71 2.99 -0.16
N LYS A 39 11.86 3.61 -1.32
CA LYS A 39 13.16 3.78 -1.99
C LYS A 39 14.07 4.74 -1.22
N ALA A 40 13.51 5.80 -0.64
CA ALA A 40 14.27 6.81 0.10
C ALA A 40 14.54 6.44 1.57
N HIS A 41 13.58 5.76 2.22
CA HIS A 41 13.60 5.50 3.67
C HIS A 41 13.79 4.02 4.02
N GLY A 42 13.81 3.13 3.02
CA GLY A 42 13.81 1.69 3.20
C GLY A 42 12.40 1.11 3.42
N HIS A 43 12.36 -0.20 3.67
CA HIS A 43 11.09 -0.93 3.83
C HIS A 43 10.28 -0.47 5.04
N PHE A 44 8.96 -0.49 4.88
CA PHE A 44 8.01 -0.31 5.98
C PHE A 44 8.11 -1.48 6.96
N LYS A 45 8.21 -1.14 8.26
CA LYS A 45 8.30 -2.12 9.35
C LYS A 45 6.94 -2.42 9.98
N SER A 46 5.99 -1.51 9.85
CA SER A 46 4.61 -1.68 10.28
C SER A 46 3.66 -1.06 9.25
N VAL A 47 2.40 -1.50 9.27
CA VAL A 47 1.36 -0.96 8.41
C VAL A 47 1.09 0.52 8.75
N GLU A 48 1.22 0.91 10.02
CA GLU A 48 1.08 2.31 10.43
C GLU A 48 2.15 3.24 9.85
N SER A 49 3.36 2.75 9.55
CA SER A 49 4.42 3.56 8.93
C SER A 49 4.03 4.10 7.54
N LEU A 50 3.01 3.52 6.89
CA LEU A 50 2.47 4.07 5.65
C LEU A 50 1.87 5.48 5.83
N SER A 51 1.51 5.89 7.05
CA SER A 51 1.02 7.25 7.36
C SER A 51 2.07 8.34 7.12
N GLN A 52 3.35 7.96 7.05
CA GLN A 52 4.45 8.87 6.71
C GLN A 52 4.49 9.22 5.22
N VAL A 53 3.75 8.48 4.38
CA VAL A 53 3.65 8.73 2.95
C VAL A 53 2.61 9.83 2.70
N LYS A 54 3.02 10.88 2.00
CA LYS A 54 2.11 11.99 1.64
C LYS A 54 0.87 11.46 0.91
N GLY A 55 -0.31 11.76 1.46
CA GLY A 55 -1.60 11.35 0.89
C GLY A 55 -2.11 9.98 1.33
N ILE A 56 -1.36 9.27 2.18
CA ILE A 56 -1.79 8.07 2.90
C ILE A 56 -1.96 8.45 4.37
N GLY A 57 -3.21 8.53 4.83
CA GLY A 57 -3.53 8.78 6.24
C GLY A 57 -4.21 7.58 6.89
N ASP A 58 -4.45 7.66 8.21
CA ASP A 58 -5.00 6.57 9.01
C ASP A 58 -6.30 5.99 8.45
N LYS A 59 -7.16 6.84 7.86
CA LYS A 59 -8.41 6.40 7.21
C LYS A 59 -8.14 5.49 6.01
N THR A 60 -7.13 5.79 5.21
CA THR A 60 -6.73 4.97 4.06
C THR A 60 -6.12 3.65 4.56
N ILE A 61 -5.30 3.71 5.60
CA ILE A 61 -4.68 2.51 6.19
C ILE A 61 -5.74 1.59 6.78
N ALA A 62 -6.67 2.12 7.59
CA ALA A 62 -7.74 1.36 8.21
C ALA A 62 -8.61 0.62 7.20
N LYS A 63 -8.94 1.25 6.06
CA LYS A 63 -9.71 0.61 4.97
C LYS A 63 -9.00 -0.55 4.31
N ASN A 64 -7.66 -0.54 4.30
CA ASN A 64 -6.82 -1.45 3.54
C ASN A 64 -6.00 -2.40 4.41
N LYS A 65 -6.18 -2.38 5.74
CA LYS A 65 -5.31 -3.08 6.69
C LYS A 65 -5.20 -4.59 6.42
N LYS A 66 -6.27 -5.20 5.90
CA LYS A 66 -6.32 -6.63 5.52
C LYS A 66 -5.66 -6.93 4.17
N ASP A 67 -5.49 -5.91 3.34
CA ASP A 67 -4.99 -6.00 1.96
C ASP A 67 -3.53 -5.53 1.85
N ILE A 68 -2.93 -5.06 2.95
CA ILE A 68 -1.53 -4.63 3.00
C ILE A 68 -0.67 -5.74 3.62
N LEU A 69 0.34 -6.18 2.87
CA LEU A 69 1.40 -7.06 3.34
C LEU A 69 2.72 -6.30 3.40
N LEU A 70 3.58 -6.64 4.37
CA LEU A 70 4.95 -6.11 4.46
C LEU A 70 6.01 -7.11 3.97
N SER A 71 5.59 -8.36 3.79
CA SER A 71 6.41 -9.49 3.37
C SER A 71 5.55 -10.40 2.50
N ASP A 72 6.16 -11.12 1.57
CA ASP A 72 5.44 -12.19 0.87
C ASP A 72 5.11 -13.26 1.91
N LYS A 73 3.84 -13.63 2.01
CA LYS A 73 3.40 -14.72 2.89
C LYS A 73 4.24 -15.96 2.54
N LYS A 74 4.84 -16.58 3.55
CA LYS A 74 5.47 -17.90 3.40
C LYS A 74 4.39 -18.95 3.13
#